data_AF-F9Q1V7-F1
#
_entry.id   AF-F9Q1V7-F1
#
_cell.length_a   1.000
_cell.length_b   1.000
_cell.length_c   1.000
_cell.angle_alpha   90.00
_cell.angle_beta   90.00
_cell.angle_gamma   90.00
#
_symmetry.space_group_name_H-M   'P 1'
#
loop_
_entity.id
_entity.type
_entity.pdbx_description
1 polymer ?
#
loop_
_entity_poly.entity_id
_entity_poly.type
_entity_poly.pdbx_seq_one_letter_code
_entity_poly.pdbx_strand_id
1 'polypeptide(L)'
;MNESVEGSDIVQKGNDAGGNIEVYKTKEDAEKRNTYISAFDGTALNPGSHYVYGTVLIRTSHHLTGTQQKELTEKIYNKLIELK
;
A
#
# COMPACT_ATOMS: atom_id res chain seq x y z
N MET A 1 -12.22 -8.19 -18.45
CA MET A 1 -11.54 -9.46 -18.13
C MET A 1 -11.06 -9.29 -16.70
N ASN A 2 -11.49 -10.10 -15.73
CA ASN A 2 -10.86 -10.11 -14.41
C ASN A 2 -9.61 -10.97 -14.53
N GLU A 3 -8.46 -10.34 -14.76
CA GLU A 3 -7.18 -11.04 -14.76
C GLU A 3 -6.92 -11.61 -13.36
N SER A 4 -6.49 -12.87 -13.31
CA SER A 4 -6.14 -13.53 -12.07
C SER A 4 -4.80 -13.00 -11.57
N VAL A 5 -4.79 -12.35 -10.41
CA VAL A 5 -3.56 -11.91 -9.73
C VAL A 5 -2.84 -13.12 -9.14
N GLU A 6 -1.54 -13.24 -9.44
CA GLU A 6 -0.67 -14.31 -8.96
C GLU A 6 -0.48 -14.27 -7.43
N GLY A 7 -0.47 -15.43 -6.78
CA GLY A 7 -0.35 -15.58 -5.32
C GLY A 7 -1.49 -16.40 -4.69
N SER A 8 -1.19 -17.17 -3.65
CA SER A 8 -2.16 -18.04 -2.95
C SER A 8 -3.00 -17.31 -1.91
N ASP A 9 -2.55 -16.16 -1.41
CA ASP A 9 -3.27 -15.34 -0.43
C ASP A 9 -3.09 -13.83 -0.69
N ILE A 10 -3.76 -12.99 0.10
CA ILE A 10 -3.73 -11.53 -0.08
C ILE A 10 -2.35 -10.92 0.21
N VAL A 11 -1.53 -11.57 1.04
CA VAL A 11 -0.17 -11.11 1.34
C VAL A 11 0.72 -11.32 0.12
N GLN A 12 0.59 -12.48 -0.53
CA GLN A 12 1.31 -12.79 -1.76
C GLN A 12 0.83 -11.97 -2.96
N LYS A 13 -0.48 -11.81 -3.13
CA LYS A 13 -1.06 -11.00 -4.21
C LYS A 13 -0.74 -9.51 -4.08
N GLY A 14 -0.60 -9.04 -2.84
CA GLY A 14 -0.11 -7.70 -2.52
C GLY A 14 -0.82 -6.59 -3.30
N ASN A 15 -0.03 -5.78 -4.01
CA ASN A 15 -0.53 -4.56 -4.63
C ASN A 15 -1.27 -4.80 -5.94
N ASP A 16 -1.05 -5.94 -6.59
CA ASP A 16 -1.74 -6.31 -7.82
C ASP A 16 -3.22 -6.64 -7.52
N ALA A 17 -3.53 -7.07 -6.30
CA ALA A 17 -4.91 -7.27 -5.82
C ALA A 17 -5.59 -6.01 -5.25
N GLY A 18 -4.99 -4.83 -5.38
CA GLY A 18 -5.60 -3.55 -4.99
C GLY A 18 -4.80 -2.72 -3.98
N GLY A 19 -3.78 -3.31 -3.34
CA GLY A 19 -2.98 -2.66 -2.30
C GLY A 19 -2.99 -3.45 -1.00
N ASN A 20 -2.35 -2.91 0.04
CA ASN A 20 -2.31 -3.54 1.35
C ASN A 20 -2.10 -2.51 2.48
N ILE A 21 -2.53 -2.89 3.68
CA ILE A 21 -2.30 -2.13 4.91
C ILE A 21 -1.41 -2.98 5.80
N GLU A 22 -0.25 -2.46 6.17
CA GLU A 22 0.75 -3.13 7.01
C GLU A 22 0.86 -2.39 8.34
N VAL A 23 0.79 -3.10 9.47
CA VAL A 23 0.87 -2.51 10.82
C VAL A 23 2.13 -3.00 11.50
N TYR A 24 2.93 -2.06 12.00
CA TYR A 24 4.23 -2.30 12.59
C TYR A 24 4.24 -2.01 14.10
N LYS A 25 5.26 -2.53 14.79
CA LYS A 25 5.48 -2.27 16.21
C LYS A 25 5.90 -0.81 16.47
N THR A 26 6.71 -0.26 15.58
CA THR A 26 7.26 1.10 15.70
C THR A 26 7.11 1.87 14.38
N LYS A 27 7.18 3.20 14.45
CA LYS A 27 7.17 4.05 13.26
C LYS A 27 8.42 3.79 12.42
N GLU A 28 9.56 3.62 13.07
CA GLU A 28 10.84 3.34 12.42
C GLU A 28 10.79 2.06 11.59
N ASP A 29 10.10 1.03 12.07
CA ASP A 29 9.94 -0.22 11.31
C ASP A 29 9.04 -0.03 10.07
N ALA A 30 7.97 0.78 10.18
CA ALA A 30 7.14 1.14 9.03
C ALA A 30 7.93 1.96 7.99
N GLU A 31 8.74 2.92 8.43
CA GLU A 31 9.59 3.74 7.56
C GLU A 31 10.70 2.93 6.88
N LYS A 32 11.29 1.95 7.56
CA LYS A 32 12.24 1.00 6.95
C LYS A 32 11.57 0.22 5.83
N ARG A 33 10.34 -0.27 6.06
CA ARG A 33 9.58 -0.95 5.00
C ARG A 33 9.29 0.00 3.84
N ASN A 34 8.85 1.22 4.13
CA ASN A 34 8.56 2.24 3.14
C ASN A 34 9.78 2.53 2.26
N THR A 35 10.95 2.72 2.88
CA THR A 35 12.24 2.94 2.20
C THR A 35 12.63 1.77 1.31
N TYR A 36 12.47 0.53 1.78
CA TYR A 36 12.72 -0.66 0.97
C TYR A 36 11.81 -0.70 -0.26
N ILE A 37 10.54 -0.34 -0.10
CA ILE A 37 9.55 -0.37 -1.18
C ILE A 37 9.81 0.74 -2.20
N SER A 38 10.24 1.93 -1.78
CA SER A 38 10.59 3.03 -2.68
C SER A 38 11.71 2.71 -3.68
N ALA A 39 12.55 1.70 -3.38
CA ALA A 39 13.56 1.23 -4.32
C ALA A 39 12.97 0.62 -5.61
N PHE A 40 11.67 0.27 -5.60
CA PHE A 40 10.96 -0.31 -6.74
C PHE A 40 10.10 0.71 -7.50
N ASP A 41 10.06 1.97 -7.06
CA ASP A 41 9.27 3.01 -7.71
C ASP A 41 9.75 3.25 -9.15
N GLY A 42 8.80 3.25 -10.10
CA GLY A 42 9.11 3.42 -11.53
C GLY A 42 9.76 2.20 -12.20
N THR A 43 9.95 1.10 -11.48
CA THR A 43 10.44 -0.18 -12.05
C THR A 43 9.28 -1.04 -12.57
N ALA A 44 9.60 -2.18 -13.19
CA ALA A 44 8.58 -3.18 -13.55
C ALA A 44 7.86 -3.78 -12.32
N LEU A 45 8.45 -3.66 -11.13
CA LEU A 45 7.89 -4.12 -9.85
C LEU A 45 7.25 -2.97 -9.06
N ASN A 46 6.76 -1.95 -9.76
CA ASN A 46 6.22 -0.76 -9.13
C ASN A 46 5.09 -1.12 -8.14
N PRO A 47 5.23 -0.79 -6.85
CA PRO A 47 4.19 -1.06 -5.88
C PRO A 47 2.95 -0.20 -6.10
N GLY A 48 3.04 0.96 -6.75
CA GLY A 48 2.02 2.00 -6.70
C GLY A 48 2.26 2.90 -5.49
N SER A 49 1.25 3.63 -5.02
CA SER A 49 1.47 4.56 -3.91
C SER A 49 1.69 3.86 -2.58
N HIS A 50 2.49 4.48 -1.70
CA HIS A 50 2.77 4.00 -0.36
C HIS A 50 3.04 5.15 0.62
N TYR A 51 2.40 5.15 1.79
CA TYR A 51 2.50 6.22 2.79
C TYR A 51 2.47 5.68 4.22
N VAL A 52 3.34 6.21 5.07
CA VAL A 52 3.42 5.87 6.50
C VAL A 52 2.62 6.87 7.34
N TYR A 53 1.72 6.36 8.16
CA TYR A 53 0.97 7.08 9.20
C TYR A 53 1.24 6.42 10.56
N GLY A 54 2.14 7.01 11.35
CA GLY A 54 2.55 6.44 12.63
C GLY A 54 3.22 5.08 12.43
N THR A 55 2.60 4.00 12.90
CA THR A 55 3.09 2.62 12.72
C THR A 55 2.41 1.88 11.56
N VAL A 56 1.55 2.55 10.80
CA VAL A 56 0.78 1.94 9.70
C VAL A 56 1.36 2.39 8.36
N LEU A 57 1.65 1.44 7.48
CA LEU A 57 1.98 1.69 6.08
C LEU A 57 0.77 1.33 5.22
N ILE A 58 0.23 2.32 4.51
CA ILE A 58 -0.86 2.13 3.53
C ILE A 58 -0.23 2.08 2.15
N ARG A 59 -0.57 1.06 1.36
CA ARG A 59 -0.17 0.94 -0.04
C ARG A 59 -1.39 0.75 -0.92
N THR A 60 -1.38 1.36 -2.11
CA THR A 60 -2.47 1.25 -3.10
C THR A 60 -1.91 0.84 -4.45
N SER A 61 -2.65 0.00 -5.18
CA SER A 61 -2.20 -0.59 -6.45
C SER A 61 -1.66 0.41 -7.48
N HIS A 62 -0.62 -0.01 -8.21
CA HIS A 62 -0.10 0.70 -9.38
C HIS A 62 -1.07 0.70 -10.57
N HIS A 63 -2.09 -0.16 -10.57
CA HIS A 63 -3.15 -0.15 -11.59
C HIS A 63 -4.10 1.06 -11.46
N LEU A 64 -4.06 1.78 -10.34
CA LEU A 64 -4.82 3.01 -10.13
C LEU A 64 -4.07 4.23 -10.70
N THR A 65 -4.81 5.20 -11.20
CA THR A 65 -4.24 6.52 -11.52
C THR A 65 -3.70 7.20 -10.26
N GLY A 66 -2.74 8.11 -10.40
CA GLY A 66 -2.17 8.84 -9.25
C GLY A 66 -3.22 9.55 -8.39
N THR A 67 -4.25 10.12 -9.01
CA THR A 67 -5.39 10.73 -8.28
C THR A 67 -6.18 9.69 -7.49
N GLN A 68 -6.51 8.54 -8.08
CA GLN A 68 -7.22 7.47 -7.38
C GLN A 68 -6.42 6.88 -6.22
N GLN A 69 -5.11 6.73 -6.39
CA GLN A 69 -4.21 6.27 -5.33
C GLN A 69 -4.24 7.23 -4.13
N LYS A 70 -4.13 8.54 -4.39
CA LYS A 70 -4.20 9.58 -3.36
C LYS A 70 -5.55 9.56 -2.64
N GLU A 71 -6.65 9.61 -3.38
CA GLU A 71 -8.00 9.61 -2.81
C GLU A 71 -8.28 8.36 -1.97
N LEU A 72 -7.84 7.19 -2.42
CA LEU A 72 -8.02 5.95 -1.68
C LEU A 72 -7.19 5.94 -0.40
N THR A 73 -5.93 6.38 -0.46
CA THR A 73 -5.05 6.49 0.72
C THR A 73 -5.66 7.39 1.78
N GLU A 74 -6.15 8.57 1.37
CA GLU A 74 -6.81 9.52 2.27
C GLU A 74 -8.10 8.92 2.89
N LYS A 75 -8.93 8.23 2.09
CA LYS A 75 -10.13 7.54 2.59
C LYS A 75 -9.80 6.47 3.63
N ILE A 76 -8.77 5.65 3.39
CA ILE A 76 -8.33 4.61 4.33
C ILE A 76 -7.85 5.26 5.62
N TYR A 77 -6.94 6.24 5.53
CA TYR A 77 -6.42 6.96 6.69
C TYR A 77 -7.55 7.58 7.53
N ASN A 78 -8.47 8.30 6.88
CA ASN A 78 -9.61 8.93 7.55
C ASN A 78 -10.48 7.89 8.27
N LYS A 79 -10.73 6.72 7.67
CA LYS A 79 -11.52 5.66 8.31
C LYS A 79 -10.81 5.04 9.52
N LEU A 80 -9.48 4.90 9.47
CA LEU A 80 -8.69 4.39 10.59
C LEU A 80 -8.73 5.34 11.80
N ILE A 81 -8.72 6.66 11.58
CA ILE A 81 -8.76 7.66 12.67
C ILE A 81 -10.19 8.00 13.13
N GLU A 82 -11.22 7.63 12.36
CA GLU A 82 -12.64 7.81 12.73
C GLU A 82 -13.06 6.85 13.85
N LEU A 83 -12.44 5.67 13.93
CA LEU A 83 -12.70 4.67 14.97
C LEU A 83 -12.15 5.18 16.32
N LYS A 84 -12.99 5.91 17.05
CA LYS A 84 -12.78 6.33 18.44
C LYS A 84 -13.47 5.39 19.42
#